data_AF-A0A352NCI5-F1
#
_entry.id   AF-A0A352NCI5-F1
#
_cell.length_a   1.000
_cell.length_b   1.000
_cell.length_c   1.000
_cell.angle_alpha   90.00
_cell.angle_beta   90.00
_cell.angle_gamma   90.00
#
_symmetry.space_group_name_H-M   'P 1'
#
loop_
_entity.id
_entity.type
_entity.pdbx_description
1 polymer ?
#
loop_
_entity_poly.entity_id
_entity_poly.type
_entity_poly.pdbx_seq_one_letter_code
_entity_poly.pdbx_strand_id
1 'polypeptide(L)'
;AMWLSYGAKDAAGKLMAIWFPTMAFVAIGFQHSVANAFAIPAAIFEGGATWMEFIRNFSLVYVGNMLGGVIFVAGFYFLGYKRQMNELNK
;
A
#
# COMPACT_ATOMS: atom_id res chain seq x y z
N ALA A 1 -0.23 -5.27 -6.35
CA ALA A 1 0.67 -4.54 -7.27
C ALA A 1 2.12 -5.02 -7.17
N MET A 2 2.82 -4.79 -6.05
CA MET A 2 4.27 -5.06 -5.96
C MET A 2 4.69 -6.51 -6.24
N TRP A 3 4.03 -7.51 -5.64
CA TRP A 3 4.30 -8.92 -5.95
C TRP A 3 4.16 -9.19 -7.45
N LEU A 4 3.02 -8.84 -8.04
CA LEU A 4 2.75 -9.05 -9.47
C LEU A 4 3.81 -8.37 -10.36
N SER A 5 4.23 -7.16 -10.00
CA SER A 5 5.29 -6.44 -10.70
C SER A 5 6.67 -7.12 -10.56
N TYR A 6 6.99 -7.71 -9.42
CA TYR A 6 8.22 -8.47 -9.25
C TYR A 6 8.20 -9.80 -10.01
N GLY A 7 7.02 -10.38 -10.24
CA GLY A 7 6.84 -11.59 -11.05
C GLY A 7 6.90 -11.35 -12.57
N ALA A 8 6.64 -10.12 -13.03
CA ALA A 8 6.66 -9.77 -14.44
C ALA A 8 8.08 -9.57 -14.99
N LYS A 9 8.36 -10.13 -16.18
CA LYS A 9 9.70 -10.09 -16.81
C LYS A 9 9.88 -8.91 -17.75
N ASP A 10 8.80 -8.41 -18.35
CA ASP A 10 8.80 -7.32 -19.31
C ASP A 10 8.19 -6.02 -18.73
N ALA A 11 8.51 -4.89 -19.34
CA ALA A 11 8.08 -3.57 -18.87
C ALA A 11 6.56 -3.38 -18.97
N ALA A 12 5.92 -3.88 -20.03
CA ALA A 12 4.48 -3.77 -20.22
C ALA A 12 3.72 -4.55 -19.13
N GLY A 13 4.18 -5.76 -18.82
CA GLY A 13 3.66 -6.58 -17.73
C GLY A 13 3.78 -5.88 -16.37
N LYS A 14 4.91 -5.23 -16.08
CA LYS A 14 5.09 -4.45 -14.85
C LYS A 14 4.11 -3.27 -14.75
N LEU A 15 3.94 -2.53 -15.84
CA LEU A 15 3.00 -1.40 -15.89
C LEU A 15 1.57 -1.88 -15.62
N MET A 16 1.10 -2.92 -16.31
CA MET A 16 -0.25 -3.47 -16.11
C MET A 16 -0.43 -4.05 -14.71
N ALA A 17 0.57 -4.77 -14.18
CA ALA A 17 0.57 -5.37 -12.84
C ALA A 17 0.44 -4.34 -11.71
N ILE A 18 0.89 -3.10 -11.94
CA ILE A 18 0.72 -1.98 -11.00
C ILE A 18 -0.60 -1.26 -11.28
N TRP A 19 -0.92 -0.98 -12.56
CA TRP A 19 -2.05 -0.14 -12.94
C TRP A 19 -3.40 -0.70 -12.48
N PHE A 20 -3.72 -1.96 -12.81
CA PHE A 20 -5.04 -2.52 -12.49
C PHE A 20 -5.32 -2.58 -10.98
N PRO A 21 -4.40 -3.10 -10.14
CA PRO A 21 -4.65 -3.12 -8.69
C PRO A 21 -4.73 -1.72 -8.09
N THR A 22 -3.94 -0.76 -8.56
CA THR A 22 -4.00 0.63 -8.06
C THR A 22 -5.32 1.30 -8.46
N MET A 23 -5.80 1.09 -9.68
CA MET A 23 -7.12 1.61 -10.10
C MET A 23 -8.25 1.01 -9.28
N ALA A 24 -8.22 -0.30 -9.03
CA ALA A 24 -9.22 -0.95 -8.18
C ALA A 24 -9.19 -0.40 -6.75
N PHE A 25 -7.99 -0.20 -6.18
CA PHE A 25 -7.82 0.40 -4.86
C PHE A 25 -8.45 1.81 -4.77
N VAL A 26 -8.21 2.64 -5.79
CA VAL A 26 -8.77 3.99 -5.87
C VAL A 26 -10.29 3.94 -6.09
N ALA A 27 -10.78 3.08 -6.97
CA ALA A 27 -12.21 2.95 -7.28
C ALA A 27 -13.05 2.49 -6.08
N ILE A 28 -12.47 1.65 -5.20
CA ILE A 28 -13.12 1.24 -3.94
C ILE A 28 -13.14 2.38 -2.90
N GLY A 29 -12.31 3.41 -3.09
CA GLY A 29 -12.21 4.55 -2.16
C GLY A 29 -11.29 4.28 -0.97
N PHE A 30 -10.34 3.35 -1.08
CA PHE A 30 -9.36 3.13 -0.03
C PHE A 30 -8.38 4.30 0.11
N GLN A 31 -7.93 4.52 1.34
CA GLN A 31 -7.01 5.62 1.66
C GLN A 31 -5.56 5.16 1.65
N HIS A 32 -4.72 5.91 0.95
CA HIS A 32 -3.28 5.68 0.89
C HIS A 32 -2.54 6.84 1.54
N SER A 33 -1.72 6.55 2.55
CA SER A 33 -1.04 7.56 3.36
C SER A 33 -0.18 8.51 2.52
N VAL A 34 0.56 7.97 1.55
CA VAL A 34 1.42 8.76 0.66
C VAL A 34 0.59 9.63 -0.28
N ALA A 35 -0.48 9.08 -0.89
CA ALA A 35 -1.37 9.86 -1.75
C ALA A 35 -2.05 11.00 -0.99
N ASN A 36 -2.52 10.74 0.23
CA ASN A 36 -3.15 11.74 1.09
C ASN A 36 -2.15 12.83 1.54
N ALA A 37 -0.86 12.50 1.66
CA ALA A 37 0.21 13.46 1.92
C ALA A 37 0.52 14.38 0.74
N PHE A 38 0.04 14.08 -0.46
CA PHE A 38 0.06 15.03 -1.59
C PHE A 38 -1.27 15.77 -1.73
N ALA A 39 -2.39 15.06 -1.63
CA ALA A 39 -3.72 15.63 -1.89
C ALA A 39 -4.17 16.62 -0.82
N ILE A 40 -4.01 16.29 0.48
CA ILE A 40 -4.50 17.15 1.57
C ILE A 40 -3.67 18.45 1.66
N PRO A 41 -2.32 18.43 1.59
CA PRO A 41 -1.56 19.68 1.55
C PRO A 41 -1.88 20.57 0.34
N ALA A 42 -2.17 20.00 -0.83
CA ALA A 42 -2.65 20.77 -1.96
C ALA A 42 -3.97 21.49 -1.64
N ALA A 43 -4.93 20.80 -1.00
CA ALA A 43 -6.17 21.41 -0.52
C ALA A 43 -5.96 22.46 0.58
N ILE A 44 -4.96 22.29 1.46
CA ILE A 44 -4.60 23.30 2.46
C ILE A 44 -4.10 24.58 1.80
N PHE A 45 -3.28 24.47 0.75
CA PHE A 45 -2.78 25.65 0.02
C PHE A 45 -3.88 26.38 -0.76
N GLU A 46 -4.95 25.68 -1.14
CA GLU A 46 -6.16 26.28 -1.71
C GLU A 46 -7.11 26.85 -0.64
N GLY A 47 -6.84 26.60 0.65
CA GLY A 47 -7.68 27.04 1.77
C GLY A 47 -8.87 26.11 2.06
N GLY A 48 -8.92 24.93 1.45
CA GLY A 48 -10.01 23.96 1.60
C GLY A 48 -9.83 22.94 2.74
N ALA A 49 -8.69 22.94 3.43
CA ALA A 49 -8.40 22.02 4.54
C ALA A 49 -7.43 22.64 5.55
N THR A 50 -7.27 21.98 6.70
CA THR A 50 -6.35 22.40 7.78
C THR A 50 -5.24 21.38 8.03
N TRP A 51 -4.11 21.87 8.56
CA TRP A 51 -3.01 21.01 9.00
C TRP A 51 -3.41 20.01 10.10
N MET A 52 -4.41 20.36 10.92
CA MET A 52 -4.94 19.46 11.94
C MET A 52 -5.70 18.27 11.32
N GLU A 53 -6.49 18.52 10.28
CA GLU A 53 -7.17 17.46 9.52
C GLU A 53 -6.17 16.56 8.80
N PHE A 54 -5.09 17.13 8.27
CA PHE A 54 -3.99 16.36 7.68
C PHE A 54 -3.38 15.39 8.69
N ILE A 55 -2.96 15.86 9.86
CA ILE A 55 -2.29 15.00 10.86
C ILE A 55 -3.23 13.89 11.35
N ARG A 56 -4.50 14.21 11.60
CA ARG A 56 -5.52 13.24 12.02
C ARG A 56 -5.77 12.17 10.94
N ASN A 57 -5.91 12.58 9.68
CA ASN A 57 -6.11 11.63 8.59
C ASN A 57 -4.85 10.79 8.35
N PHE A 58 -3.70 11.44 8.21
CA PHE A 58 -2.45 10.79 7.87
C PHE A 58 -2.05 9.74 8.91
N SER A 59 -2.12 10.06 10.20
CA SER A 59 -1.78 9.13 11.28
C SER A 59 -2.63 7.85 11.25
N LEU A 60 -3.95 7.97 11.14
CA LEU A 60 -4.86 6.83 11.09
C LEU A 60 -4.63 5.98 9.83
N VAL A 61 -4.51 6.63 8.67
CA VAL A 61 -4.29 5.95 7.39
C VAL A 61 -2.92 5.27 7.35
N TYR A 62 -1.88 5.92 7.90
CA TYR A 62 -0.54 5.38 7.99
C TYR A 62 -0.50 4.09 8.82
N VAL A 63 -1.11 4.11 10.01
CA VAL A 63 -1.22 2.92 10.87
C VAL A 63 -2.01 1.81 10.16
N GLY A 64 -3.15 2.15 9.53
CA GLY A 64 -3.95 1.20 8.77
C GLY A 64 -3.19 0.56 7.60
N ASN A 65 -2.45 1.36 6.83
CA ASN A 65 -1.61 0.88 5.72
C ASN A 65 -0.48 -0.03 6.22
N MET A 66 0.18 0.33 7.33
CA MET A 66 1.24 -0.49 7.94
C MET A 66 0.70 -1.83 8.43
N LEU A 67 -0.40 -1.82 9.19
CA LEU A 67 -1.03 -3.04 9.70
C LEU A 67 -1.52 -3.93 8.55
N GLY A 68 -2.11 -3.34 7.50
CA GLY A 68 -2.51 -4.07 6.31
C GLY A 68 -1.34 -4.79 5.63
N GLY A 69 -0.21 -4.11 5.47
CA GLY A 69 1.01 -4.71 4.90
C GLY A 69 1.60 -5.82 5.77
N VAL A 70 1.69 -5.60 7.09
CA VAL A 70 2.27 -6.58 8.01
C VAL A 70 1.39 -7.82 8.12
N ILE A 71 0.08 -7.66 8.34
CA ILE A 71 -0.81 -8.78 8.63
C ILE A 71 -1.08 -9.57 7.35
N PHE A 72 -1.48 -8.91 6.27
CA PHE A 72 -1.91 -9.60 5.06
C PHE A 72 -0.75 -9.95 4.13
N VAL A 73 0.27 -9.10 3.99
CA VAL A 73 1.38 -9.43 3.08
C VAL A 73 2.44 -10.25 3.82
N ALA A 74 3.09 -9.67 4.82
CA ALA A 74 4.19 -10.34 5.52
C ALA A 74 3.69 -11.59 6.28
N GLY A 75 2.52 -11.53 6.91
CA GLY A 75 1.91 -12.66 7.62
C GLY A 75 1.64 -13.86 6.71
N PHE A 76 0.98 -13.65 5.56
CA PHE A 76 0.72 -14.75 4.62
C PHE A 76 2.00 -15.30 3.99
N TYR A 77 2.97 -14.43 3.67
CA TYR A 77 4.29 -14.89 3.21
C TYR A 77 4.98 -15.76 4.25
N PHE A 78 5.04 -15.31 5.50
CA PHE A 78 5.67 -16.05 6.58
C PHE A 78 5.02 -17.43 6.75
N LEU A 79 3.68 -17.49 6.78
CA LEU A 79 2.96 -18.76 6.90
C LEU A 79 3.20 -19.68 5.69
N GLY A 80 3.24 -19.13 4.47
CA GLY A 80 3.48 -19.90 3.24
C GLY A 80 4.88 -20.53 3.19
N TYR A 81 5.91 -19.84 3.68
CA TYR A 81 7.30 -20.31 3.66
C TYR A 81 7.76 -20.97 4.96
N LYS A 82 6.93 -20.96 6.01
CA LYS A 82 7.28 -21.51 7.34
C LYS A 82 7.81 -22.94 7.29
N ARG A 83 7.19 -23.82 6.47
CA ARG A 83 7.62 -25.23 6.34
C ARG A 83 9.01 -25.33 5.72
N GLN A 84 9.25 -24.59 4.64
CA GLN A 84 10.51 -24.60 3.90
C GLN A 84 11.66 -24.01 4.74
N MET A 85 11.39 -22.97 5.53
CA MET A 85 12.35 -22.43 6.50
C MET A 85 12.75 -23.47 7.57
N ASN A 86 11.78 -24.24 8.07
CA ASN A 86 12.05 -25.28 9.07
C ASN A 86 12.88 -26.45 8.52
N GLU A 87 12.79 -26.72 7.22
CA GLU A 87 13.59 -27.75 6.55
C GLU A 87 15.04 -27.29 6.33
N LEU A 88 15.26 -26.01 6.01
CA LEU A 88 16.60 -25.42 5.84
C LEU A 88 17.37 -25.22 7.15
N ASN A 89 16.66 -25.10 8.27
CA ASN A 89 17.25 -24.90 9.60
C ASN A 89 17.56 -26.22 10.35
N LYS A 90 17.33 -27.37 9.70
CA LYS A 90 17.76 -28.69 10.19
C LYS A 90 19.10 -29.05 9.58
#